data_AF-A0A0U0WBA6-F1
#
_entry.id   AF-A0A0U0WBA6-F1
#
_cell.length_a   1.000
_cell.length_b   1.000
_cell.length_c   1.000
_cell.angle_alpha   90.00
_cell.angle_beta   90.00
_cell.angle_gamma   90.00
#
_symmetry.space_group_name_H-M   'P 1'
#
loop_
_entity.id
_entity.type
_entity.pdbx_description
1 polymer ?
#
loop_
_entity_poly.entity_id
_entity_poly.type
_entity_poly.pdbx_seq_one_letter_code
_entity_poly.pdbx_strand_id
1 'polypeptide(L)' 'MKLHVEREACQGHSRCYATYPELFDIDDEGIAFVTVEDIPPEWEERAHNAIANCPERAIHIVKESP' A
#
# COMPACT_ATOMS: atom_id res chain seq x y z
N MET A 1 11.94 -3.41 2.13
CA MET A 1 11.40 -2.05 1.85
C MET A 1 10.09 -1.89 2.58
N LYS A 2 9.67 -0.68 2.94
CA LYS A 2 8.43 -0.47 3.72
C LYS A 2 7.45 0.42 2.95
N LEU A 3 6.16 0.10 3.02
CA LEU A 3 5.09 0.90 2.41
C LEU A 3 4.28 1.62 3.49
N HIS A 4 3.69 2.75 3.10
CA HIS A 4 2.72 3.50 3.89
C HIS A 4 1.56 3.93 3.01
N VAL A 5 0.33 3.89 3.56
CA VAL A 5 -0.86 4.48 2.93
C VAL A 5 -1.18 5.78 3.65
N GLU A 6 -1.12 6.90 2.94
CA GLU A 6 -1.56 8.20 3.43
C GLU A 6 -3.09 8.21 3.53
N ARG A 7 -3.60 8.10 4.75
CA ARG A 7 -5.04 7.95 5.02
C ARG A 7 -5.87 9.10 4.44
N GLU A 8 -5.37 10.35 4.54
CA GLU A 8 -6.09 11.53 4.06
C GLU A 8 -6.24 11.57 2.53
N ALA A 9 -5.30 10.97 1.80
CA ALA A 9 -5.37 10.85 0.35
C ALA A 9 -6.18 9.62 -0.11
N CYS A 10 -6.36 8.61 0.75
CA CYS A 10 -7.05 7.38 0.38
C CYS A 10 -8.57 7.59 0.23
N GLN A 11 -9.08 7.44 -0.99
CA GLN A 11 -10.53 7.57 -1.30
C GLN A 11 -11.27 6.22 -1.43
N GLY A 12 -10.73 5.13 -0.88
CA GLY A 12 -11.45 3.85 -0.79
C GLY A 12 -11.71 3.11 -2.12
N HIS A 13 -10.84 3.27 -3.12
CA HIS A 13 -10.97 2.58 -4.42
C HIS A 13 -10.72 1.06 -4.36
N SER A 14 -10.16 0.56 -3.26
CA SER A 14 -9.88 -0.87 -3.01
C SER A 14 -9.01 -1.61 -4.03
N ARG A 15 -8.36 -0.90 -4.96
CA ARG A 15 -7.50 -1.49 -6.00
C ARG A 15 -6.26 -2.17 -5.43
N CYS A 16 -5.69 -1.61 -4.37
CA CYS A 16 -4.53 -2.18 -3.67
C CYS A 16 -4.89 -3.53 -3.06
N TYR A 17 -5.90 -3.59 -2.19
CA TYR A 17 -6.39 -4.82 -1.56
C TYR A 17 -6.85 -5.86 -2.60
N ALA A 18 -7.63 -5.46 -3.60
CA ALA A 18 -8.16 -6.40 -4.59
C ALA A 18 -7.07 -7.07 -5.44
N THR A 19 -5.96 -6.37 -5.69
CA THR A 19 -4.86 -6.88 -6.54
C THR A 19 -3.74 -7.52 -5.73
N TYR A 20 -3.47 -6.99 -4.54
CA TYR A 20 -2.34 -7.36 -3.67
C TYR A 20 -2.81 -7.58 -2.22
N PRO A 21 -3.74 -8.53 -1.97
CA PRO A 21 -4.29 -8.79 -0.63
C PRO A 21 -3.24 -9.27 0.38
N GLU A 22 -2.07 -9.71 -0.08
CA GLU A 22 -0.93 -10.06 0.77
C GLU A 22 -0.16 -8.84 1.31
N LEU A 23 -0.35 -7.66 0.73
CA LEU A 23 0.31 -6.40 1.12
C LEU A 23 -0.62 -5.44 1.87
N PHE A 24 -1.93 -5.52 1.61
CA PHE A 24 -2.90 -4.54 2.09
C PHE A 24 -4.13 -5.21 2.67
N ASP A 25 -4.77 -4.50 3.59
CA ASP A 25 -6.14 -4.75 4.04
C ASP A 25 -6.88 -3.41 4.13
N ILE A 26 -8.18 -3.44 4.39
CA ILE A 26 -9.06 -2.27 4.44
C ILE A 26 -9.80 -2.25 5.77
N ASP A 27 -9.83 -1.08 6.42
CA ASP A 27 -10.61 -0.91 7.65
C ASP A 27 -12.11 -0.68 7.39
N ASP A 28 -12.88 -0.57 8.47
CA ASP A 28 -14.34 -0.39 8.40
C ASP A 28 -14.78 0.92 7.71
N GLU A 29 -13.87 1.88 7.54
CA GLU A 29 -14.12 3.15 6.84
C GLU A 29 -13.77 3.07 5.34
N GLY A 30 -13.30 1.92 4.86
CA GLY A 30 -12.87 1.73 3.47
C GLY A 30 -11.44 2.23 3.21
N ILE A 31 -10.67 2.55 4.26
CA ILE A 31 -9.31 3.07 4.13
C ILE A 31 -8.32 1.91 4.16
N ALA A 32 -7.44 1.87 3.15
CA ALA A 32 -6.43 0.83 3.06
C ALA A 32 -5.28 1.07 4.04
N PHE A 33 -4.68 -0.01 4.54
CA PHE A 33 -3.44 -0.01 5.31
C PHE A 33 -2.53 -1.18 4.90
N VAL A 34 -1.23 -1.05 5.18
CA VAL A 34 -0.23 -2.07 4.85
C VAL A 34 -0.18 -3.12 5.96
N THR A 35 -0.22 -4.40 5.61
CA THR A 35 -0.27 -5.52 6.59
C THR A 35 1.08 -6.14 6.88
N VAL A 36 2.10 -5.80 6.08
CA VAL A 36 3.47 -6.30 6.22
C VAL A 36 4.40 -5.20 6.69
N GLU A 37 5.25 -5.50 7.67
CA GLU A 37 6.24 -4.56 8.18
C GLU A 37 7.35 -4.31 7.15
N ASP A 38 7.88 -5.39 6.57
CA ASP A 38 8.90 -5.35 5.53
C ASP A 38 8.47 -6.18 4.32
N ILE A 39 8.52 -5.55 3.15
CA ILE A 39 8.25 -6.23 1.88
C ILE A 39 9.49 -7.03 1.48
N PRO A 40 9.33 -8.35 1.25
CA PRO A 40 10.43 -9.22 0.84
C PRO A 40 10.82 -8.95 -0.62
N PRO A 41 12.07 -9.25 -1.03
CA PRO A 41 12.59 -8.93 -2.36
C PRO A 41 11.72 -9.44 -3.52
N GLU A 42 11.11 -10.62 -3.38
CA GLU A 42 10.22 -11.20 -4.39
C GLU A 42 8.91 -10.41 -4.61
N TRP A 43 8.56 -9.49 -3.71
CA TRP A 43 7.34 -8.67 -3.77
C TRP A 43 7.62 -7.20 -4.09
N GLU A 44 8.86 -6.81 -4.35
CA GLU A 44 9.21 -5.42 -4.70
C GLU A 44 8.43 -4.92 -5.92
N GLU A 45 8.29 -5.75 -6.96
CA GLU A 45 7.50 -5.39 -8.15
C GLU A 45 6.02 -5.18 -7.79
N ARG A 46 5.47 -5.99 -6.87
CA ARG A 46 4.08 -5.85 -6.39
C ARG A 46 3.90 -4.53 -5.65
N ALA A 47 4.86 -4.16 -4.81
CA ALA A 47 4.88 -2.89 -4.10
C ALA A 47 4.87 -1.70 -5.07
N HIS A 48 5.74 -1.72 -6.08
CA HIS A 48 5.80 -0.69 -7.11
C HIS A 48 4.51 -0.60 -7.93
N ASN A 49 3.95 -1.75 -8.32
CA ASN A 49 2.70 -1.77 -9.07
C ASN A 49 1.51 -1.32 -8.22
N ALA A 50 1.48 -1.61 -6.92
CA ALA A 50 0.46 -1.10 -6.01
C ALA A 50 0.48 0.43 -5.95
N ILE A 51 1.67 1.02 -5.82
CA ILE A 51 1.88 2.48 -5.85
C ILE A 51 1.34 3.07 -7.16
N ALA A 52 1.73 2.50 -8.31
CA ALA A 52 1.30 2.98 -9.62
C ALA A 52 -0.22 2.82 -9.86
N ASN A 53 -0.84 1.82 -9.24
CA ASN A 53 -2.25 1.52 -9.42
C ASN A 53 -3.20 2.38 -8.58
N CYS A 54 -2.71 3.09 -7.57
CA CYS A 54 -3.52 3.97 -6.74
C CYS A 54 -3.89 5.25 -7.49
N PRO A 55 -5.18 5.52 -7.78
CA PRO A 55 -5.59 6.73 -8.51
C PRO A 55 -5.23 8.02 -7.77
N GLU A 56 -5.29 7.96 -6.44
CA GLU A 56 -5.04 9.09 -5.54
C GLU A 56 -3.56 9.25 -5.16
N ARG A 57 -2.69 8.35 -5.64
CA ARG A 57 -1.26 8.32 -5.29
C ARG A 57 -0.99 8.27 -3.77
N ALA A 58 -1.90 7.65 -3.02
CA ALA A 58 -1.86 7.59 -1.56
C ALA A 58 -0.89 6.54 -1.00
N ILE A 59 -0.10 5.83 -1.82
CA ILE A 59 0.78 4.74 -1.38
C ILE A 59 2.23 5.17 -1.61
N HIS A 60 3.07 5.09 -0.57
CA HIS A 60 4.44 5.57 -0.59
C HIS A 60 5.43 4.54 -0.06
N ILE A 61 6.66 4.57 -0.60
CA ILE A 61 7.79 3.89 0.03
C ILE A 61 8.29 4.79 1.15
N VAL A 62 8.31 4.29 2.37
CA VAL A 62 8.97 4.96 3.48
C VAL A 62 10.41 4.45 3.58
N LYS A 63 11.37 5.37 3.52
CA LYS A 63 12.76 5.07 3.87
C LYS A 63 12.87 5.19 5.38
N GLU A 64 13.36 4.15 6.04
CA GLU A 64 13.85 4.31 7.40
C GLU A 64 15.05 5.27 7.35
N SER A 65 14.91 6.42 8.02
CA SER A 65 16.07 7.24 8.35
C SER A 65 16.93 6.46 9.36
N PRO A 66 18.27 6.48 9.23
CA PRO A 66 19.16 5.79 10.15
C PRO A 66 19.03 6.29 11.60
#